data_AF-A0A087US68-F1
#
_entry.id   AF-A0A087US68-F1
#
_cell.length_a   1.000
_cell.length_b   1.000
_cell.length_c   1.000
_cell.angle_alpha   90.00
_cell.angle_beta   90.00
_cell.angle_gamma   90.00
#
_symmetry.space_group_name_H-M   'P 1'
#
loop_
_entity.id
_entity.type
_entity.pdbx_description
1 polymer ?
#
loop_
_entity_poly.entity_id
_entity_poly.type
_entity_poly.pdbx_seq_one_letter_code
_entity_poly.pdbx_strand_id
1 'polypeptide(L)' 'MNLPHEPPAEDSIKVVCRFRPLNDAEEKAGSKFIAKFPPGTEECLSLT' A
#
# COMPACT_ATOMS: atom_id res chain seq x y z
N MET A 1 -5.64 16.02 -39.80
CA MET A 1 -5.88 14.66 -39.26
C MET A 1 -6.29 14.85 -37.81
N ASN A 2 -7.53 14.53 -37.44
CA ASN A 2 -8.02 14.69 -36.08
C ASN A 2 -7.77 13.37 -35.35
N LEU A 3 -6.92 13.35 -34.31
CA LEU A 3 -6.76 12.15 -33.48
C LEU A 3 -8.06 11.94 -32.69
N PRO A 4 -8.53 10.69 -32.51
CA PRO A 4 -9.64 10.43 -31.61
C PRO A 4 -9.25 10.90 -30.21
N HIS A 5 -10.06 11.81 -29.65
CA HIS A 5 -9.98 12.20 -28.25
C HIS A 5 -10.34 10.95 -27.44
N GLU A 6 -9.36 10.34 -26.75
CA GLU A 6 -9.66 9.29 -25.79
C GLU A 6 -10.71 9.81 -24.82
N PRO A 7 -11.82 9.08 -24.59
CA PRO A 7 -12.79 9.50 -23.60
C PRO A 7 -12.06 9.67 -22.26
N PRO A 8 -12.38 10.71 -21.45
CA PRO A 8 -11.74 10.90 -20.17
C PRO A 8 -11.89 9.61 -19.37
N ALA A 9 -10.76 8.94 -19.10
CA ALA A 9 -10.75 7.71 -18.34
C ALA A 9 -11.36 8.00 -16.97
N GLU A 10 -12.35 7.21 -16.55
CA GLU A 10 -12.84 7.24 -15.18
C GLU A 10 -11.69 6.83 -14.27
N ASP A 11 -11.02 7.82 -13.66
CA ASP A 11 -9.91 7.58 -12.74
C ASP A 11 -10.44 7.61 -11.31
N SER A 12 -10.37 6.46 -10.64
CA SER A 12 -10.78 6.33 -9.26
C SER A 12 -9.65 6.78 -8.34
N ILE A 13 -9.98 7.49 -7.26
CA ILE A 13 -9.00 7.87 -6.23
C ILE A 13 -8.39 6.60 -5.65
N LYS A 14 -7.06 6.47 -5.79
CA LYS A 14 -6.31 5.35 -5.23
C LYS A 14 -5.88 5.68 -3.81
N VAL A 15 -6.22 4.82 -2.85
CA VAL A 15 -5.81 4.93 -1.45
C VAL A 15 -4.77 3.85 -1.16
N VAL A 16 -3.66 4.23 -0.57
CA VAL A 16 -2.57 3.32 -0.20
C VAL A 16 -2.28 3.41 1.30
N CYS A 17 -1.92 2.27 1.89
CA CYS A 17 -1.52 2.20 3.29
C CYS A 17 -0.05 1.74 3.38
N ARG A 18 0.79 2.49 4.11
CA ARG A 18 2.22 2.17 4.28
C ARG A 18 2.55 1.92 5.73
N PHE A 19 2.77 0.66 6.08
CA PHE A 19 3.28 0.28 7.39
C PHE A 19 4.81 0.39 7.39
N ARG A 20 5.35 1.12 8.38
CA ARG A 20 6.80 1.14 8.63
C ARG A 20 7.21 -0.06 9.50
N PRO A 21 8.47 -0.50 9.44
CA PRO A 21 9.04 -1.37 10.45
C PRO A 21 8.97 -0.74 11.85
N LEU A 22 9.08 -1.55 12.89
CA LEU A 22 9.27 -1.02 14.25
C LEU A 22 10.58 -0.23 14.32
N ASN A 23 10.62 0.80 15.15
CA ASN A 23 11.85 1.52 15.48
C ASN A 23 12.57 0.87 16.68
N ASP A 24 13.82 1.25 16.90
CA ASP A 24 14.66 0.71 17.98
C ASP A 24 14.02 0.83 19.38
N ALA A 25 13.28 1.90 19.64
CA ALA A 25 12.63 2.10 20.94
C ALA A 25 11.42 1.17 21.10
N GLU A 26 10.63 0.99 20.04
CA GLU A 26 9.50 0.06 19.99
C GLU A 26 9.98 -1.39 20.18
N GLU A 27 11.07 -1.77 19.52
CA GLU A 27 11.70 -3.09 19.68
C GLU A 27 12.23 -3.30 21.10
N LYS A 28 12.97 -2.33 21.66
CA LYS A 28 13.48 -2.39 23.04
C LYS A 28 12.38 -2.47 24.09
N ALA A 29 11.22 -1.84 23.82
CA ALA A 29 10.04 -1.91 24.66
C ALA A 29 9.25 -3.23 24.50
N GLY A 30 9.62 -4.10 23.56
CA GLY A 30 8.94 -5.36 23.29
C GLY A 30 7.63 -5.21 22.49
N SER A 31 7.51 -4.13 21.72
CA SER A 31 6.36 -3.88 20.85
C SER A 31 6.29 -4.94 19.75
N LYS A 32 5.07 -5.26 19.31
CA LYS A 32 4.83 -6.24 18.25
C LYS A 32 4.25 -5.56 17.04
N PHE A 33 4.66 -6.01 15.85
CA PHE A 33 3.98 -5.65 14.62
C PHE A 33 2.61 -6.34 14.58
N ILE A 34 1.53 -5.55 14.53
CA ILE A 34 0.15 -6.06 14.64
C ILE A 34 -0.65 -6.05 13.34
N ALA A 35 -0.14 -5.40 12.28
CA ALA A 35 -0.87 -5.34 11.03
C ALA A 35 -0.98 -6.75 10.43
N LYS A 36 -2.20 -7.16 10.12
CA LYS A 36 -2.50 -8.43 9.48
C LYS A 36 -2.99 -8.14 8.07
N PHE A 37 -2.42 -8.85 7.11
CA PHE A 37 -2.80 -8.76 5.71
C PHE A 37 -3.61 -10.00 5.34
N PRO A 38 -4.72 -9.88 4.60
CA PRO A 38 -5.47 -11.03 4.15
C PRO A 38 -4.56 -11.96 3.32
N PRO A 39 -4.60 -13.29 3.55
CA PRO A 39 -3.78 -14.22 2.78
C PRO A 39 -4.27 -14.26 1.32
N GLY A 40 -3.33 -14.34 0.37
CA GLY A 40 -3.63 -14.49 -1.05
C GLY A 40 -4.01 -13.20 -1.79
N THR A 41 -3.92 -12.03 -1.15
CA THR A 41 -4.12 -10.74 -1.83
C THR A 41 -2.81 -10.24 -2.44
N GLU A 42 -2.82 -9.90 -3.73
CA GLU A 42 -1.68 -9.26 -4.43
C GLU A 42 -1.51 -7.78 -4.06
N GLU A 43 -2.44 -7.23 -3.28
CA GLU A 43 -2.49 -5.82 -2.89
C GLU A 43 -1.50 -5.44 -1.76
N CYS A 44 -0.79 -6.43 -1.21
CA CYS A 44 0.18 -6.23 -0.13
C CYS A 44 1.61 -6.49 -0.63
N LEU A 45 2.38 -5.42 -0.81
CA LEU A 45 3.79 -5.49 -1.20
C LEU A 45 4.68 -5.39 0.04
N SER A 46 5.38 -6.48 0.38
CA SER A 46 6.46 -6.47 1.36
C SER A 46 7.77 -6.12 0.65
N LEU A 47 8.29 -4.91 0.88
CA LEU A 47 9.60 -4.49 0.39
C LEU A 47 10.66 -4.99 1.39
N THR A 48 11.39 -6.04 1.02
CA THR A 48 12.54 -6.58 1.78
C THR A 48 13.80 -5.77 1.56
#